data_AF-A0A7S2BSV8-F1
#
_entry.id   AF-A0A7S2BSV8-F1
#
_cell.length_a   1.000
_cell.length_b   1.000
_cell.length_c   1.000
_cell.angle_alpha   90.00
_cell.angle_beta   90.00
_cell.angle_gamma   90.00
#
_symmetry.space_group_name_H-M   'P 1'
#
loop_
_entity.id
_entity.type
_entity.pdbx_description
1 polymer ?
#
loop_
_entity_poly.entity_id
_entity_poly.type
_entity_poly.pdbx_seq_one_letter_code
_entity_poly.pdbx_strand_id
1 'polypeptide(L)'
;DTVSPVVPSCVEHDVLVVAGDLGTQLELPAVGDGESRFRAALEAAWISRAGGSRAAWASFLRYDPLLSEAASQLRPLGLAEGKVEFPPTYRFVEGPEEVYDSKRVPAWRDRILYRAVGTHLTEYRAVE
;
A
#
# COMPACT_ATOMS: atom_id res chain seq x y z
N ASP A 1 29.17 -1.73 -15.65
CA ASP A 1 28.16 -1.58 -16.72
C ASP A 1 27.15 -2.71 -16.69
N THR A 2 26.09 -2.55 -15.91
CA THR A 2 24.92 -3.45 -15.94
C THR A 2 23.85 -2.78 -16.77
N VAL A 3 23.78 -3.15 -18.04
CA VAL A 3 22.64 -2.79 -18.89
C VAL A 3 21.44 -3.56 -18.34
N SER A 4 20.42 -2.83 -17.87
CA SER A 4 19.16 -3.45 -17.47
C SER A 4 18.60 -4.26 -18.65
N PRO A 5 18.07 -5.47 -18.41
CA PRO A 5 17.46 -6.26 -19.47
C PRO A 5 16.31 -5.48 -20.11
N VAL A 6 16.12 -5.66 -21.42
CA VAL A 6 14.93 -5.14 -22.11
C VAL A 6 13.73 -5.90 -21.55
N VAL A 7 12.85 -5.18 -20.84
CA VAL A 7 11.59 -5.72 -20.36
C VAL A 7 10.55 -5.51 -21.46
N PRO A 8 9.90 -6.58 -21.98
CA PRO A 8 8.80 -6.45 -22.92
C PRO A 8 7.67 -5.58 -22.38
N SER A 9 6.81 -5.10 -23.27
CA SER A 9 5.67 -4.29 -22.85
C SER A 9 4.75 -5.10 -21.93
N CYS A 10 4.16 -4.43 -20.94
CA CYS A 10 3.21 -5.05 -20.01
C CYS A 10 2.05 -5.78 -20.69
N VAL A 11 1.68 -5.38 -21.93
CA VAL A 11 0.60 -5.98 -22.71
C VAL A 11 0.99 -7.30 -23.38
N GLU A 12 2.28 -7.59 -23.51
CA GLU A 12 2.83 -8.78 -24.18
C GLU A 12 2.89 -10.01 -23.27
N HIS A 13 2.63 -9.83 -21.97
CA HIS A 13 2.62 -10.91 -20.99
C HIS A 13 1.21 -11.46 -20.76
N ASP A 14 1.01 -12.78 -20.71
CA ASP A 14 -0.27 -13.36 -20.24
C ASP A 14 -0.47 -13.10 -18.74
N VAL A 15 0.63 -13.12 -17.99
CA VAL A 15 0.70 -12.82 -16.57
C VAL A 15 1.90 -11.91 -16.31
N LEU A 16 1.64 -10.74 -15.74
CA LEU A 16 2.64 -9.81 -15.22
C LEU A 16 2.34 -9.56 -13.75
N VAL A 17 3.36 -9.73 -12.90
CA VAL A 17 3.30 -9.39 -11.49
C VAL A 17 4.47 -8.47 -11.17
N VAL A 18 4.16 -7.32 -10.57
CA VAL A 18 5.14 -6.37 -10.02
C VAL A 18 4.92 -6.35 -8.52
N ALA A 19 5.91 -6.83 -7.76
CA ALA A 19 5.79 -6.96 -6.32
C ALA A 19 7.07 -6.47 -5.62
N GLY A 20 6.89 -5.88 -4.44
CA GLY A 20 7.99 -5.47 -3.57
C GLY A 20 7.70 -4.17 -2.83
N ASP A 21 8.75 -3.59 -2.25
CA ASP A 21 8.73 -2.26 -1.65
C ASP A 21 8.75 -1.21 -2.77
N LEU A 22 7.58 -0.64 -3.06
CA LEU A 22 7.43 0.41 -4.09
C LEU A 22 7.71 1.82 -3.55
N GLY A 23 8.12 1.95 -2.28
CA GLY A 23 8.58 3.22 -1.71
C GLY A 23 7.50 4.28 -1.51
N THR A 24 6.23 3.95 -1.66
CA THR A 24 5.11 4.90 -1.55
C THR A 24 4.97 5.43 -0.11
N GLN A 25 4.65 6.71 0.01
CA GLN A 25 4.34 7.36 1.28
C GLN A 25 2.96 7.98 1.22
N LEU A 26 2.28 8.06 2.37
CA LEU A 26 0.98 8.71 2.44
C LEU A 26 1.13 10.23 2.31
N GLU A 27 0.32 10.82 1.45
CA GLU A 27 0.25 12.26 1.21
C GLU A 27 -0.73 12.90 2.19
N LEU A 28 -0.18 13.36 3.32
CA LEU A 28 -0.99 13.94 4.39
C LEU A 28 -1.41 15.39 4.08
N PRO A 29 -2.58 15.84 4.54
CA PRO A 29 -2.97 17.24 4.42
C PRO A 29 -2.02 18.15 5.20
N ALA A 30 -1.32 19.04 4.48
CA ALA A 30 -0.36 19.98 5.07
C ALA A 30 -1.00 21.21 5.74
N VAL A 31 -2.32 21.40 5.59
CA VAL A 31 -3.03 22.59 6.08
C VAL A 31 -3.79 22.25 7.36
N GLY A 32 -3.64 23.10 8.38
CA GLY A 32 -4.36 22.99 9.66
C GLY A 32 -3.83 21.84 10.51
N ASP A 33 -4.74 21.17 11.23
CA ASP A 33 -4.44 20.05 12.13
C ASP A 33 -4.61 18.67 11.45
N GLY A 34 -4.61 18.63 10.11
CA GLY A 34 -4.88 17.43 9.31
C GLY A 34 -3.91 16.27 9.61
N GLU A 35 -2.61 16.55 9.66
CA GLU A 35 -1.60 15.54 10.04
C GLU A 35 -1.79 15.04 11.47
N SER A 36 -2.02 15.93 12.44
CA SER A 36 -2.22 15.54 13.84
C SER A 36 -3.47 14.67 14.01
N ARG A 37 -4.57 15.01 13.33
CA ARG A 37 -5.80 14.20 13.30
C ARG A 37 -5.57 12.85 12.64
N PHE A 38 -4.82 12.81 11.54
CA PHE A 38 -4.46 11.57 10.86
C PHE A 38 -3.69 10.64 11.80
N ARG A 39 -2.65 11.15 12.46
CA ARG A 39 -1.83 10.38 13.40
C ARG A 39 -2.64 9.83 14.57
N ALA A 40 -3.52 10.66 15.16
CA ALA A 40 -4.40 10.22 16.24
C ALA A 40 -5.40 9.13 15.79
N ALA A 41 -5.97 9.27 14.58
CA ALA A 41 -6.86 8.26 14.01
C ALA A 41 -6.12 6.94 13.73
N LEU A 42 -4.88 7.01 13.24
CA LEU A 42 -4.05 5.86 12.99
C LEU A 42 -3.69 5.11 14.28
N GLU A 43 -3.29 5.85 15.31
CA GLU A 43 -3.01 5.31 16.64
C GLU A 43 -4.26 4.64 17.25
N ALA A 44 -5.42 5.29 17.15
CA ALA A 44 -6.69 4.72 17.61
C ALA A 44 -7.08 3.44 16.85
N ALA A 45 -6.88 3.42 15.52
CA ALA A 45 -7.11 2.23 14.71
C ALA A 45 -6.21 1.08 15.16
N TRP A 46 -4.92 1.34 15.40
CA TRP A 46 -3.96 0.36 15.87
C TRP A 46 -4.30 -0.22 17.25
N ILE A 47 -4.59 0.66 18.23
CA ILE A 47 -4.88 0.28 19.63
C ILE A 47 -6.14 -0.58 19.78
N SER A 48 -7.07 -0.52 18.81
CA SER A 48 -8.31 -1.30 18.84
C SER A 48 -8.08 -2.81 18.64
N ARG A 49 -7.51 -3.45 19.67
CA ARG A 49 -7.34 -4.88 20.02
C ARG A 49 -6.99 -5.94 18.96
N ALA A 50 -6.84 -5.58 17.68
CA ALA A 50 -6.44 -6.48 16.59
C ALA A 50 -5.99 -5.72 15.32
N GLY A 51 -5.40 -4.52 15.46
CA GLY A 51 -4.93 -3.74 14.31
C GLY A 51 -6.07 -3.33 13.37
N GLY A 52 -6.97 -2.45 13.84
CA GLY A 52 -7.96 -1.70 13.06
C GLY A 52 -9.02 -2.52 12.34
N SER A 53 -10.25 -2.00 12.22
CA SER A 53 -11.22 -2.62 11.31
C SER A 53 -10.78 -2.41 9.85
N ARG A 54 -11.18 -3.32 8.94
CA ARG A 54 -10.98 -3.15 7.49
C ARG A 54 -11.46 -1.78 7.00
N ALA A 55 -12.54 -1.27 7.59
CA ALA A 55 -13.09 0.05 7.30
C ALA A 55 -12.17 1.20 7.79
N ALA A 56 -11.50 1.02 8.93
CA ALA A 56 -10.52 1.98 9.43
C ALA A 56 -9.34 2.10 8.46
N TRP A 57 -8.78 0.98 8.01
CA TRP A 57 -7.65 0.99 7.06
C TRP A 57 -8.03 1.60 5.72
N ALA A 58 -9.19 1.23 5.18
CA ALA A 58 -9.71 1.81 3.96
C ALA A 58 -9.83 3.34 4.01
N SER A 59 -10.09 3.92 5.19
CA SER A 59 -10.22 5.38 5.35
C SER A 59 -8.90 6.13 5.13
N PHE A 60 -7.75 5.50 5.32
CA PHE A 60 -6.44 6.12 5.12
C PHE A 60 -5.92 5.94 3.69
N LEU A 61 -6.44 4.97 2.93
CA LEU A 61 -6.03 4.73 1.52
C LEU A 61 -6.30 5.92 0.60
N ARG A 62 -7.17 6.85 0.99
CA ARG A 62 -7.38 8.10 0.25
C ARG A 62 -6.13 9.01 0.21
N TYR A 63 -5.17 8.78 1.11
CA TYR A 63 -3.89 9.48 1.17
C TYR A 63 -2.79 8.68 0.46
N ASP A 64 -3.11 7.53 -0.12
CA ASP A 64 -2.14 6.68 -0.81
C ASP A 64 -2.02 7.09 -2.29
N PRO A 65 -0.85 7.60 -2.74
CA PRO A 65 -0.68 8.10 -4.10
C PRO A 65 -0.80 7.01 -5.17
N LEU A 66 -0.56 5.75 -4.81
CA LEU A 66 -0.72 4.63 -5.76
C LEU A 66 -2.21 4.43 -6.12
N LEU A 67 -3.09 4.66 -5.14
CA LEU A 67 -4.54 4.49 -5.28
C LEU A 67 -5.26 5.77 -5.73
N SER A 68 -4.75 6.95 -5.36
CA SER A 68 -5.37 8.23 -5.74
C SER A 68 -4.95 8.69 -7.15
N GLU A 69 -3.65 8.76 -7.43
CA GLU A 69 -3.11 9.38 -8.64
C GLU A 69 -2.56 8.34 -9.64
N ALA A 70 -1.71 7.42 -9.17
CA ALA A 70 -1.07 6.43 -10.03
C ALA A 70 -2.06 5.41 -10.61
N ALA A 71 -3.21 5.19 -9.94
CA ALA A 71 -4.30 4.37 -10.45
C ALA A 71 -4.76 4.84 -11.85
N SER A 72 -4.64 6.13 -12.17
CA SER A 72 -4.93 6.65 -13.52
C SER A 72 -3.91 6.22 -14.58
N GLN A 73 -2.65 5.99 -14.19
CA GLN A 73 -1.54 5.58 -15.07
C GLN A 73 -1.41 4.05 -15.17
N LEU A 74 -1.77 3.33 -14.11
CA LEU A 74 -1.71 1.86 -14.05
C LEU A 74 -2.89 1.20 -14.78
N ARG A 75 -4.08 1.80 -14.71
CA ARG A 75 -5.30 1.27 -15.37
C ARG A 75 -5.15 1.10 -16.89
N PRO A 76 -4.59 2.07 -17.65
CA PRO A 76 -4.32 1.89 -19.08
C PRO A 76 -3.38 0.73 -19.42
N LEU A 77 -2.49 0.34 -18.49
CA LEU A 77 -1.58 -0.79 -18.63
C LEU A 77 -2.25 -2.14 -18.27
N GLY A 78 -3.52 -2.11 -17.85
CA GLY A 78 -4.25 -3.28 -17.38
C GLY A 78 -3.73 -3.83 -16.05
N LEU A 79 -2.94 -3.04 -15.31
CA LEU A 79 -2.48 -3.40 -13.98
C LEU A 79 -3.58 -3.11 -12.95
N ALA A 80 -3.83 -4.09 -12.10
CA ALA A 80 -4.74 -4.05 -10.98
C ALA A 80 -3.98 -4.32 -9.68
N GLU A 81 -4.59 -3.92 -8.57
CA GLU A 81 -4.14 -4.25 -7.22
C GLU A 81 -5.29 -4.91 -6.46
N GLY A 82 -4.97 -5.78 -5.51
CA GLY A 82 -5.97 -6.32 -4.60
C GLY A 82 -6.55 -5.25 -3.67
N LYS A 83 -7.72 -5.51 -3.08
CA LYS A 83 -8.29 -4.58 -2.10
C LYS A 83 -7.44 -4.59 -0.83
N VAL A 84 -6.83 -3.45 -0.48
CA VAL A 84 -6.08 -3.29 0.76
C VAL A 84 -7.06 -3.19 1.94
N GLU A 85 -7.12 -4.23 2.76
CA GLU A 85 -7.96 -4.30 3.96
C GLU A 85 -7.15 -4.60 5.24
N PHE A 86 -5.83 -4.46 5.14
CA PHE A 86 -4.85 -4.77 6.16
C PHE A 86 -4.09 -3.50 6.61
N PRO A 87 -3.49 -3.50 7.82
CA PRO A 87 -2.74 -2.36 8.33
C PRO A 87 -1.53 -1.99 7.44
N PRO A 88 -1.02 -0.73 7.53
CA PRO A 88 0.23 -0.34 6.88
C PRO A 88 1.40 -1.30 7.16
N THR A 89 2.19 -1.65 6.15
CA THR A 89 3.33 -2.59 6.30
C THR A 89 4.65 -1.91 6.70
N TYR A 90 4.64 -0.58 6.76
CA TYR A 90 5.77 0.24 7.15
C TYR A 90 5.28 1.40 8.03
N ARG A 91 6.03 1.96 8.99
CA ARG A 91 7.29 1.48 9.56
C ARG A 91 7.05 0.99 10.97
N PHE A 92 7.51 -0.21 11.29
CA PHE A 92 7.52 -0.73 12.65
C PHE A 92 8.80 -0.35 13.39
N VAL A 93 8.71 -0.26 14.73
CA VAL A 93 9.84 -0.23 15.64
C VAL A 93 10.43 -1.65 15.69
N GLU A 94 11.75 -1.76 15.64
CA GLU A 94 12.42 -3.05 15.82
C GLU A 94 12.24 -3.53 17.25
N GLY A 95 11.63 -4.70 17.43
CA GLY A 95 11.37 -5.25 18.75
C GLY A 95 10.44 -6.47 18.70
N PRO A 96 10.16 -7.08 19.88
CA PRO A 96 9.25 -8.21 20.00
C PRO A 96 7.77 -7.81 19.87
N GLU A 97 7.47 -6.51 19.96
CA GLU A 97 6.12 -5.96 19.82
C GLU A 97 6.01 -5.25 18.47
N GLU A 98 4.96 -5.59 17.72
CA GLU A 98 4.61 -4.85 16.52
C GLU A 98 4.03 -3.50 16.91
N VAL A 99 4.85 -2.45 16.81
CA VAL A 99 4.43 -1.08 17.11
C VAL A 99 4.94 -0.17 16.00
N TYR A 100 4.11 0.75 15.53
CA TYR A 100 4.55 1.73 14.53
C TYR A 100 5.56 2.73 15.10
N ASP A 101 6.55 3.09 14.27
CA ASP A 101 7.49 4.17 14.56
C ASP A 101 6.75 5.51 14.54
N SER A 102 6.53 6.11 15.71
CA SER A 102 5.83 7.40 15.85
C SER A 102 6.51 8.58 15.15
N LYS A 103 7.78 8.45 14.78
CA LYS A 103 8.53 9.51 14.08
C LYS A 103 8.23 9.53 12.58
N ARG A 104 7.79 8.42 11.99
CA ARG A 104 7.47 8.32 10.56
C ARG A 104 5.98 8.02 10.38
N VAL A 105 5.40 8.52 9.30
CA VAL A 105 4.02 8.19 8.95
C VAL A 105 4.00 6.75 8.41
N PRO A 106 3.20 5.84 9.01
CA PRO A 106 3.03 4.50 8.45
C PRO A 106 2.45 4.53 7.03
N ALA A 107 2.85 3.59 6.19
CA ALA A 107 2.49 3.52 4.77
C ALA A 107 2.43 2.05 4.27
N TRP A 108 1.69 1.83 3.18
CA TRP A 108 1.64 0.56 2.47
C TRP A 108 2.71 0.54 1.38
N ARG A 109 3.95 0.26 1.78
CA ARG A 109 5.10 0.23 0.87
C ARG A 109 5.21 -1.07 0.11
N ASP A 110 4.84 -2.17 0.75
CA ASP A 110 4.92 -3.52 0.17
C ASP A 110 3.65 -3.80 -0.62
N ARG A 111 3.78 -3.82 -1.95
CA ARG A 111 2.64 -3.83 -2.87
C ARG A 111 2.77 -4.94 -3.91
N ILE A 112 1.62 -5.34 -4.45
CA ILE A 112 1.53 -6.34 -5.52
C ILE A 112 0.56 -5.81 -6.57
N LEU A 113 1.11 -5.41 -7.70
CA LEU A 113 0.36 -5.04 -8.90
C LEU A 113 0.38 -6.22 -9.87
N TYR A 114 -0.74 -6.50 -10.52
CA TYR A 114 -0.83 -7.63 -11.43
C TYR A 114 -1.69 -7.32 -12.65
N ARG A 115 -1.34 -7.97 -13.77
CA ARG A 115 -2.19 -8.17 -14.94
C ARG A 115 -2.19 -9.66 -15.23
N ALA A 116 -3.35 -10.27 -15.39
CA ALA A 116 -3.43 -11.68 -15.69
C ALA A 116 -4.64 -12.04 -16.55
N VAL A 117 -4.42 -12.85 -17.58
CA VAL A 117 -5.47 -13.39 -18.45
C VAL A 117 -5.86 -14.78 -17.95
N GLY A 118 -7.17 -15.02 -17.75
CA GLY A 118 -7.68 -16.34 -17.36
C GLY A 118 -7.44 -16.74 -15.89
N THR A 119 -7.02 -15.81 -15.03
CA THR A 119 -6.87 -16.02 -13.58
C THR A 119 -7.61 -14.94 -12.80
N HIS A 120 -7.85 -15.20 -11.50
CA HIS A 120 -8.46 -14.24 -10.59
C HIS A 120 -7.70 -14.22 -9.27
N LEU A 121 -7.65 -13.06 -8.65
CA LEU A 121 -7.11 -12.88 -7.31
C LEU A 121 -7.96 -13.63 -6.30
N THR A 122 -7.34 -14.48 -5.48
CA THR A 122 -8.01 -15.21 -4.39
C THR A 122 -7.94 -14.46 -3.07
N GLU A 123 -6.78 -13.87 -2.76
CA GLU A 123 -6.54 -13.19 -1.49
C GLU A 123 -5.48 -12.10 -1.63
N TYR A 124 -5.63 -11.02 -0.86
CA TYR A 124 -4.63 -9.97 -0.72
C TYR A 124 -4.58 -9.51 0.74
N ARG A 125 -3.54 -9.95 1.46
CA ARG A 125 -3.36 -9.72 2.89
C ARG A 125 -1.89 -9.42 3.22
N ALA A 126 -1.67 -8.71 4.32
CA ALA A 126 -0.38 -8.71 4.98
C ALA A 126 -0.12 -10.10 5.60
N VAL A 127 1.14 -10.48 5.71
CA VAL A 127 1.56 -11.69 6.43
C VAL A 127 1.65 -11.34 7.91
N GLU A 128 1.04 -12.17 8.75
CA GLU A 128 1.15 -12.14 10.22
C GLU A 128 2.48 -12.74 10.71
#